data_AF-A0A2V2BNI5-F1
#
_entry.id   AF-A0A2V2BNI5-F1
#
_cell.length_a   1.000
_cell.length_b   1.000
_cell.length_c   1.000
_cell.angle_alpha   90.00
_cell.angle_beta   90.00
_cell.angle_gamma   90.00
#
_symmetry.space_group_name_H-M   'P 1'
#
loop_
_entity.id
_entity.type
_entity.pdbx_description
1 polymer ?
#
loop_
_entity_poly.entity_id
_entity_poly.type
_entity_poly.pdbx_seq_one_letter_code
_entity_poly.pdbx_strand_id
1 'polypeptide(L)'
;MGFFKAKKEINYKFRKKVKSAMFILVLLLALPGAFVYFDFTKYSTLGHLNSTIKFIIIFLYALIFFFSLTKRKWHYFFVFLLSVTMVVIYPYSGLKDLIIHKGFYILRGQFYKNLSHCAVEHYGKNQEQTLAYCFRTYPESEGGNYDIFYDSGGEVMLPENNRSCSWYTAWYSIARKKNDSMLYGIAKEISMPSILMKTSNIGHSFYAVEYDLFDRAFNYYPISYCGIK
;
A
#
# COMPACT_ATOMS: atom_id res chain seq x y z
N MET A 1 2.13 31.51 -56.57
CA MET A 1 1.50 31.51 -55.22
C MET A 1 1.32 30.11 -54.57
N GLY A 2 1.38 28.99 -55.32
CA GLY A 2 1.16 27.64 -54.74
C GLY A 2 2.31 27.05 -53.91
N PHE A 3 3.56 27.42 -54.18
CA PHE A 3 4.75 26.82 -53.54
C PHE A 3 4.89 27.11 -52.04
N PHE A 4 4.51 28.32 -51.59
CA PHE A 4 4.55 28.71 -50.18
C PHE A 4 3.47 28.01 -49.33
N LYS A 5 2.33 27.65 -49.92
CA LYS A 5 1.23 26.95 -49.25
C LYS A 5 1.59 25.49 -48.98
N ALA A 6 2.19 24.81 -49.98
CA ALA A 6 2.70 23.44 -49.85
C ALA A 6 3.83 23.33 -48.80
N LYS A 7 4.77 24.29 -48.77
CA LYS A 7 5.87 24.30 -47.78
C LYS A 7 5.38 24.50 -46.35
N LYS A 8 4.32 25.31 -46.14
CA LYS A 8 3.66 25.48 -44.83
C LYS A 8 2.94 24.21 -44.36
N GLU A 9 2.24 23.51 -45.26
CA GLU A 9 1.54 22.26 -44.92
C GLU A 9 2.49 21.10 -44.58
N ILE A 10 3.61 20.99 -45.30
CA ILE A 10 4.65 19.98 -45.02
C ILE A 10 5.29 20.24 -43.65
N ASN A 11 5.63 21.50 -43.35
CA ASN A 11 6.17 21.89 -42.03
C ASN A 11 5.17 21.65 -40.89
N TYR A 12 3.88 21.88 -41.13
CA TYR A 12 2.83 21.64 -40.13
C TYR A 12 2.65 20.13 -39.85
N LYS A 13 2.54 19.29 -40.89
CA LYS A 13 2.46 17.83 -40.75
C LYS A 13 3.70 17.26 -40.05
N PHE A 14 4.89 17.76 -40.38
CA PHE A 14 6.14 17.33 -39.74
C PHE A 14 6.18 17.71 -38.26
N ARG A 15 5.87 18.97 -37.91
CA ARG A 15 5.78 19.41 -36.50
C ARG A 15 4.75 18.61 -35.70
N LYS A 16 3.58 18.30 -36.27
CA LYS A 16 2.54 17.50 -35.60
C LYS A 16 3.01 16.06 -35.33
N LYS A 17 3.72 15.45 -36.28
CA LYS A 17 4.28 14.09 -36.16
C LYS A 17 5.39 14.01 -35.11
N VAL A 18 6.26 15.03 -35.04
CA VAL A 18 7.34 15.14 -34.02
C VAL A 18 6.77 15.38 -32.62
N LYS A 19 5.75 16.25 -32.47
CA LYS A 19 5.10 16.49 -31.18
C LYS A 19 4.44 15.23 -30.61
N SER A 20 3.72 14.47 -31.43
CA SER A 20 3.09 13.22 -31.02
C SER A 20 4.11 12.14 -30.64
N ALA A 21 5.26 12.10 -31.32
CA ALA A 21 6.36 11.19 -31.02
C ALA A 21 6.97 11.45 -29.64
N MET A 22 7.28 12.71 -29.35
CA MET A 22 7.85 13.13 -28.06
C MET A 22 6.88 12.87 -26.91
N PHE A 23 5.58 13.10 -27.13
CA PHE A 23 4.56 12.85 -26.10
C PHE A 23 4.51 11.38 -25.66
N ILE A 24 4.50 10.44 -26.60
CA ILE A 24 4.47 9.00 -26.29
C ILE A 24 5.74 8.57 -25.55
N LEU A 25 6.90 9.09 -25.96
CA LEU A 25 8.16 8.79 -25.29
C LEU A 25 8.17 9.29 -23.84
N VAL A 26 7.75 10.53 -23.62
CA VAL A 26 7.63 11.11 -22.27
C VAL A 26 6.64 10.31 -21.42
N LEU A 27 5.51 9.91 -22.00
CA LEU A 27 4.51 9.10 -21.30
C LEU A 27 5.08 7.73 -20.87
N LEU A 28 5.80 7.04 -21.76
CA LEU A 28 6.44 5.76 -21.44
C LEU A 28 7.51 5.89 -20.34
N LEU A 29 8.19 7.02 -20.24
CA LEU A 29 9.15 7.26 -19.15
C LEU A 29 8.46 7.66 -17.83
N ALA A 30 7.33 8.36 -17.90
CA ALA A 30 6.60 8.83 -16.73
C ALA A 30 5.79 7.72 -16.05
N LEU A 31 5.21 6.78 -16.80
CA LEU A 31 4.32 5.74 -16.26
C LEU A 31 4.98 4.82 -15.22
N PRO A 32 6.22 4.31 -15.40
CA PRO A 32 6.89 3.54 -14.36
C PRO A 32 7.17 4.37 -13.10
N GLY A 33 7.59 5.63 -13.27
CA GLY A 33 7.84 6.54 -12.16
C GLY A 33 6.56 6.81 -11.35
N ALA A 34 5.45 7.05 -12.04
CA ALA A 34 4.13 7.17 -11.41
C ALA A 34 3.75 5.87 -10.68
N PHE A 35 3.93 4.71 -11.30
CA PHE A 35 3.63 3.42 -10.68
C PHE A 35 4.37 3.20 -9.35
N VAL A 36 5.67 3.53 -9.30
CA VAL A 36 6.50 3.47 -8.09
C VAL A 36 6.06 4.53 -7.07
N TYR A 37 5.77 5.75 -7.52
CA TYR A 37 5.31 6.83 -6.65
C TYR A 37 4.01 6.48 -5.92
N PHE A 38 3.07 5.77 -6.55
CA PHE A 38 1.83 5.39 -5.87
C PHE A 38 2.04 4.35 -4.75
N ASP A 39 3.07 3.51 -4.85
CA ASP A 39 3.50 2.65 -3.73
C ASP A 39 4.12 3.46 -2.59
N PHE A 40 4.89 4.50 -2.90
CA PHE A 40 5.40 5.44 -1.90
C PHE A 40 4.24 6.09 -1.10
N THR A 41 3.13 6.39 -1.77
CA THR A 41 1.96 7.01 -1.14
C THR A 41 0.96 6.01 -0.52
N LYS A 42 1.25 4.70 -0.49
CA LYS A 42 0.29 3.64 -0.12
C LYS A 42 -0.45 3.90 1.21
N TYR A 43 0.24 4.39 2.23
CA TYR A 43 -0.34 4.68 3.56
C TYR A 43 -0.57 6.17 3.84
N SER A 44 -0.37 7.03 2.84
CA SER A 44 -0.65 8.48 2.90
C SER A 44 -2.16 8.76 2.79
N THR A 45 -2.59 10.02 2.99
CA THR A 45 -3.99 10.53 2.84
C THR A 45 -4.64 10.26 1.46
N LEU A 46 -3.82 9.97 0.44
CA LEU A 46 -4.28 9.66 -0.93
C LEU A 46 -4.08 8.20 -1.30
N GLY A 47 -3.71 7.35 -0.34
CA GLY A 47 -3.38 5.93 -0.55
C GLY A 47 -4.51 5.11 -1.18
N HIS A 48 -5.78 5.46 -0.94
CA HIS A 48 -6.95 4.82 -1.55
C HIS A 48 -6.92 4.82 -3.08
N LEU A 49 -6.36 5.88 -3.67
CA LEU A 49 -6.28 6.02 -5.12
C LEU A 49 -5.22 5.10 -5.74
N ASN A 50 -4.34 4.49 -4.95
CA ASN A 50 -3.22 3.69 -5.46
C ASN A 50 -3.70 2.56 -6.38
N SER A 51 -4.70 1.78 -5.96
CA SER A 51 -5.24 0.68 -6.78
C SER A 51 -5.85 1.18 -8.09
N THR A 52 -6.70 2.21 -8.00
CA THR A 52 -7.37 2.82 -9.16
C THR A 52 -6.38 3.41 -10.15
N ILE A 53 -5.36 4.13 -9.67
CA ILE A 53 -4.36 4.74 -10.54
C ILE A 53 -3.47 3.68 -11.17
N LYS A 54 -3.09 2.62 -10.44
CA LYS A 54 -2.36 1.50 -11.02
C LYS A 54 -3.15 0.81 -12.13
N PHE A 55 -4.46 0.64 -11.94
CA PHE A 55 -5.34 0.13 -13.00
C PHE A 55 -5.37 1.06 -14.22
N ILE A 56 -5.47 2.38 -14.01
CA ILE A 56 -5.39 3.38 -15.08
C ILE A 56 -4.04 3.31 -15.82
N ILE A 57 -2.93 3.15 -15.11
CA ILE A 57 -1.59 3.01 -15.71
C ILE A 57 -1.53 1.76 -16.60
N ILE A 58 -2.04 0.63 -16.13
CA ILE A 58 -2.11 -0.62 -16.92
C ILE A 58 -2.96 -0.43 -18.17
N PHE A 59 -4.12 0.23 -18.05
CA PHE A 59 -4.98 0.56 -19.17
C PHE A 59 -4.28 1.46 -20.20
N LEU A 60 -3.53 2.48 -19.73
CA LEU A 60 -2.73 3.34 -20.59
C LEU A 60 -1.64 2.56 -21.34
N TYR A 61 -0.97 1.61 -20.68
CA TYR A 61 -0.02 0.72 -21.36
C TYR A 61 -0.68 -0.08 -22.48
N ALA A 62 -1.88 -0.64 -22.24
CA ALA A 62 -2.61 -1.38 -23.27
C ALA A 62 -2.93 -0.49 -24.49
N LEU A 63 -3.38 0.76 -24.26
CA LEU A 63 -3.64 1.71 -25.35
C LEU A 63 -2.37 2.06 -26.14
N ILE A 64 -1.24 2.29 -25.47
CA ILE A 64 0.04 2.60 -26.12
C ILE A 64 0.54 1.41 -26.95
N PHE A 65 0.32 0.18 -26.47
CA PHE A 65 0.65 -1.04 -27.19
C PHE A 65 -0.11 -1.13 -28.52
N PHE A 66 -1.44 -1.02 -28.49
CA PHE A 66 -2.26 -1.05 -29.71
C PHE A 66 -1.88 0.07 -30.68
N PHE A 67 -1.67 1.29 -30.18
CA PHE A 67 -1.26 2.43 -31.02
C PHE A 67 0.10 2.19 -31.69
N SER A 68 1.05 1.61 -30.98
CA SER A 68 2.40 1.29 -31.49
C SER A 68 2.34 0.25 -32.60
N LEU A 69 1.48 -0.77 -32.46
CA LEU A 69 1.22 -1.77 -33.50
C LEU A 69 0.60 -1.15 -34.75
N THR A 70 -0.48 -0.35 -34.62
CA THR A 70 -1.16 0.28 -35.76
C THR A 70 -0.23 1.19 -36.56
N LYS A 71 0.65 1.93 -35.88
CA LYS A 71 1.58 2.86 -36.54
C LYS A 71 2.87 2.20 -37.05
N ARG A 72 3.09 0.90 -36.78
CA ARG A 72 4.31 0.15 -37.12
C ARG A 72 5.61 0.87 -36.70
N LYS A 73 5.60 1.48 -35.51
CA LYS A 73 6.74 2.25 -34.99
C LYS A 73 7.58 1.41 -34.02
N TRP A 74 8.49 0.61 -34.57
CA TRP A 74 9.32 -0.35 -33.82
C TRP A 74 10.14 0.28 -32.68
N HIS A 75 10.62 1.52 -32.82
CA HIS A 75 11.35 2.18 -31.74
C HIS A 75 10.49 2.44 -30.49
N TYR A 76 9.19 2.73 -30.64
CA TYR A 76 8.29 2.87 -29.48
C TYR A 76 7.96 1.53 -28.85
N PHE A 77 7.87 0.48 -29.67
CA PHE A 77 7.68 -0.87 -29.18
C PHE A 77 8.82 -1.31 -28.27
N PHE A 78 10.07 -0.99 -28.64
CA PHE A 78 11.23 -1.27 -27.80
C PHE A 78 11.20 -0.53 -26.45
N VAL A 79 10.93 0.79 -26.46
CA VAL A 79 10.83 1.58 -25.21
C VAL A 79 9.65 1.12 -24.36
N PHE A 80 8.52 0.78 -24.98
CA PHE A 80 7.36 0.20 -24.31
C PHE A 80 7.73 -1.10 -23.60
N LEU A 81 8.45 -2.01 -24.26
CA LEU A 81 8.86 -3.28 -23.67
C LEU A 81 9.73 -3.05 -22.43
N LEU A 82 10.75 -2.19 -22.52
CA LEU A 82 11.58 -1.81 -21.37
C LEU A 82 10.75 -1.25 -20.20
N SER A 83 9.80 -0.36 -20.50
CA SER A 83 8.91 0.25 -19.52
C SER A 83 8.05 -0.78 -18.79
N VAL A 84 7.45 -1.72 -19.55
CA VAL A 84 6.65 -2.81 -18.98
C VAL A 84 7.52 -3.76 -18.16
N THR A 85 8.70 -4.13 -18.66
CA THR A 85 9.65 -4.96 -17.93
C THR A 85 10.02 -4.35 -16.59
N MET A 86 10.24 -3.03 -16.51
CA MET A 86 10.50 -2.34 -15.25
C MET A 86 9.32 -2.50 -14.27
N VAL A 87 8.08 -2.26 -14.72
CA VAL A 87 6.88 -2.40 -13.89
C VAL A 87 6.67 -3.85 -13.42
N VAL A 88 7.00 -4.84 -14.26
CA VAL A 88 6.85 -6.26 -13.94
C VAL A 88 7.93 -6.75 -12.97
N ILE A 89 9.18 -6.31 -13.11
CA ILE A 89 10.30 -6.72 -12.24
C ILE A 89 10.23 -6.03 -10.88
N TYR A 90 9.78 -4.77 -10.84
CA TYR A 90 9.79 -3.93 -9.64
C TYR A 90 9.17 -4.61 -8.39
N PRO A 91 7.98 -5.26 -8.45
CA PRO A 91 7.39 -5.94 -7.31
C PRO A 91 8.22 -7.10 -6.74
N TYR A 92 9.04 -7.75 -7.57
CA TYR A 92 9.86 -8.91 -7.18
C TYR A 92 11.30 -8.53 -6.78
N SER A 93 11.69 -7.28 -7.00
CA SER A 93 13.05 -6.81 -6.74
C SER A 93 13.36 -6.48 -5.27
N GLY A 94 12.37 -6.57 -4.37
CA GLY A 94 12.47 -6.06 -2.99
C GLY A 94 12.43 -4.53 -2.87
N LEU A 95 12.61 -3.79 -3.97
CA LEU A 95 12.51 -2.32 -3.99
C LEU A 95 11.12 -1.84 -3.60
N LYS A 96 10.07 -2.61 -3.91
CA LYS A 96 8.70 -2.26 -3.56
C LYS A 96 8.53 -2.04 -2.06
N ASP A 97 9.00 -2.98 -1.24
CA ASP A 97 8.86 -2.88 0.22
C ASP A 97 9.68 -1.71 0.77
N LEU A 98 10.89 -1.51 0.24
CA LEU A 98 11.74 -0.37 0.60
C LEU A 98 11.08 0.98 0.27
N ILE A 99 10.44 1.10 -0.89
CA ILE A 99 9.70 2.31 -1.30
C ILE A 99 8.49 2.53 -0.39
N ILE A 100 7.73 1.48 -0.08
CA ILE A 100 6.58 1.55 0.82
C ILE A 100 7.01 1.97 2.23
N HIS A 101 8.07 1.37 2.78
CA HIS A 101 8.59 1.71 4.13
C HIS A 101 9.06 3.15 4.20
N LYS A 102 9.84 3.59 3.20
CA LYS A 102 10.34 4.96 3.13
C LYS A 102 9.21 5.96 2.97
N GLY A 103 8.23 5.65 2.11
CA GLY A 103 7.05 6.48 1.89
C GLY A 103 6.18 6.61 3.14
N PHE A 104 5.92 5.49 3.82
CA PHE A 104 5.22 5.50 5.10
C PHE A 104 5.94 6.37 6.13
N TYR A 105 7.24 6.16 6.36
CA TYR A 105 7.97 6.90 7.38
C TYR A 105 7.98 8.41 7.12
N ILE A 106 8.21 8.82 5.87
CA ILE A 106 8.25 10.24 5.47
C ILE A 106 6.86 10.90 5.59
N LEU A 107 5.80 10.22 5.15
CA LEU A 107 4.48 10.84 5.03
C LEU A 107 3.64 10.73 6.32
N ARG A 108 3.87 9.71 7.15
CA ARG A 108 3.05 9.40 8.33
C ARG A 108 3.86 8.98 9.55
N GLY A 109 4.85 8.10 9.38
CA GLY A 109 5.56 7.46 10.50
C GLY A 109 6.24 8.45 11.45
N GLN A 110 6.79 9.56 10.94
CA GLN A 110 7.38 10.61 11.79
C GLN A 110 6.37 11.23 12.78
N PHE A 111 5.13 11.45 12.34
CA PHE A 111 4.08 12.04 13.17
C PHE A 111 3.69 11.13 14.33
N TYR A 112 3.67 9.81 14.10
CA TYR A 112 3.30 8.83 15.11
C TYR A 112 4.47 8.30 15.95
N LYS A 113 5.71 8.74 15.67
CA LYS A 113 6.90 8.25 16.38
C LYS A 113 6.87 8.48 17.88
N ASN A 114 6.27 9.58 18.34
CA ASN A 114 6.17 9.91 19.77
C ASN A 114 4.97 9.26 20.47
N LEU A 115 4.17 8.46 19.75
CA LEU A 115 3.01 7.70 20.24
C LEU A 115 1.91 8.52 20.96
N SER A 116 2.05 9.83 21.10
CA SER A 116 1.09 10.73 21.78
C SER A 116 -0.30 10.75 21.13
N HIS A 117 -0.37 10.40 19.84
CA HIS A 117 -1.60 10.30 19.06
C HIS A 117 -2.14 8.87 18.96
N CYS A 118 -1.50 7.91 19.62
CA CYS A 118 -1.86 6.50 19.57
C CYS A 118 -2.55 6.05 20.87
N ALA A 119 -3.37 5.01 20.79
CA ALA A 119 -3.85 4.27 21.95
C ALA A 119 -2.76 3.28 22.37
N VAL A 120 -2.01 3.66 23.40
CA VAL A 120 -0.82 2.95 23.89
C VAL A 120 -1.16 1.99 25.03
N GLU A 121 -0.56 0.81 24.99
CA GLU A 121 -0.52 -0.19 26.06
C GLU A 121 0.90 -0.75 26.20
N HIS A 122 1.29 -1.05 27.43
CA HIS A 122 2.60 -1.62 27.71
C HIS A 122 2.51 -3.11 28.03
N TYR A 123 3.50 -3.88 27.59
CA TYR A 123 3.55 -5.32 27.76
C TYR A 123 4.99 -5.82 27.95
N GLY A 124 5.14 -7.14 28.11
CA GLY A 124 6.43 -7.77 28.35
C GLY A 124 6.84 -7.71 29.83
N LYS A 125 8.01 -8.28 30.12
CA LYS A 125 8.59 -8.25 31.47
C LYS A 125 8.86 -6.79 31.86
N ASN A 126 8.37 -6.37 33.03
CA ASN A 126 8.48 -5.00 33.52
C ASN A 126 7.80 -3.91 32.65
N GLN A 127 6.88 -4.25 31.73
CA GLN A 127 6.20 -3.29 30.86
C GLN A 127 7.15 -2.48 29.95
N GLU A 128 8.31 -3.05 29.59
CA GLU A 128 9.33 -2.40 28.75
C GLU A 128 8.94 -2.33 27.27
N GLN A 129 8.02 -3.18 26.81
CA GLN A 129 7.55 -3.21 25.43
C GLN A 129 6.24 -2.43 25.30
N THR A 130 6.00 -1.89 24.12
CA THR A 130 4.87 -1.01 23.84
C THR A 130 4.14 -1.50 22.60
N LEU A 131 2.83 -1.68 22.74
CA LEU A 131 1.89 -1.91 21.67
C LEU A 131 0.98 -0.69 21.58
N ALA A 132 0.83 -0.11 20.39
CA ALA A 132 0.00 1.07 20.23
C ALA A 132 -0.78 1.03 18.91
N TYR A 133 -2.08 1.27 18.99
CA TYR A 133 -2.89 1.57 17.80
C TYR A 133 -2.75 3.05 17.47
N CYS A 134 -2.37 3.41 16.25
CA CYS A 134 -2.13 4.81 15.89
C CYS A 134 -3.22 5.42 15.01
N PHE A 135 -3.55 4.79 13.90
CA PHE A 135 -4.62 5.26 13.02
C PHE A 135 -5.12 4.14 12.12
N ARG A 136 -6.33 4.31 11.60
CA ARG A 136 -6.89 3.47 10.55
C ARG A 136 -6.62 4.08 9.17
N THR A 137 -6.30 3.24 8.19
CA THR A 137 -6.24 3.64 6.77
C THR A 137 -7.66 3.77 6.21
N TYR A 138 -7.80 3.90 4.88
CA TYR A 138 -9.10 4.10 4.23
C TYR A 138 -10.14 3.02 4.58
N PRO A 139 -11.43 3.33 4.47
CA PRO A 139 -12.45 2.29 4.51
C PRO A 139 -12.26 1.29 3.36
N GLU A 140 -12.78 0.08 3.52
CA GLU A 140 -12.65 -1.04 2.57
C GLU A 140 -13.18 -0.70 1.17
N SER A 141 -14.24 0.11 1.09
CA SER A 141 -14.80 0.66 -0.16
C SER A 141 -13.82 1.51 -0.96
N GLU A 142 -12.75 2.00 -0.33
CA GLU A 142 -11.74 2.88 -0.90
C GLU A 142 -10.38 2.15 -1.07
N GLY A 143 -10.34 0.82 -1.00
CA GLY A 143 -9.16 0.08 -1.46
C GLY A 143 -8.03 -0.10 -0.43
N GLY A 144 -8.33 -0.04 0.87
CA GLY A 144 -7.46 -0.66 1.88
C GLY A 144 -7.86 -0.36 3.31
N ASN A 145 -8.21 -1.39 4.08
CA ASN A 145 -8.73 -1.29 5.44
C ASN A 145 -7.75 -1.89 6.47
N TYR A 146 -6.74 -1.11 6.82
CA TYR A 146 -5.69 -1.49 7.77
C TYR A 146 -5.76 -0.63 9.03
N ASP A 147 -5.62 -1.25 10.19
CA ASP A 147 -5.21 -0.54 11.38
C ASP A 147 -3.68 -0.51 11.44
N ILE A 148 -3.13 0.69 11.67
CA ILE A 148 -1.68 0.88 11.80
C ILE A 148 -1.31 0.80 13.27
N PHE A 149 -0.57 -0.25 13.59
CA PHE A 149 -0.03 -0.50 14.91
C PHE A 149 1.46 -0.18 14.96
N TYR A 150 1.91 0.29 16.12
CA TYR A 150 3.30 0.27 16.53
C TYR A 150 3.50 -0.85 17.54
N ASP A 151 4.53 -1.65 17.37
CA ASP A 151 4.91 -2.69 18.32
C ASP A 151 6.43 -2.74 18.49
N SER A 152 6.92 -2.26 19.64
CA SER A 152 8.36 -2.20 19.91
C SER A 152 8.99 -3.58 20.17
N GLY A 153 8.21 -4.57 20.59
CA GLY A 153 8.68 -5.95 20.78
C GLY A 153 8.51 -6.83 19.55
N GLY A 154 7.73 -6.38 18.56
CA GLY A 154 7.58 -7.03 17.26
C GLY A 154 6.76 -8.32 17.29
N GLU A 155 6.02 -8.57 18.36
CA GLU A 155 5.18 -9.76 18.53
C GLU A 155 3.99 -9.79 17.55
N VAL A 156 3.56 -8.64 17.01
CA VAL A 156 2.55 -8.55 15.93
C VAL A 156 2.91 -9.44 14.73
N MET A 157 4.19 -9.61 14.40
CA MET A 157 4.64 -10.44 13.27
C MET A 157 4.78 -11.92 13.63
N LEU A 158 4.75 -12.27 14.91
CA LEU A 158 4.86 -13.67 15.33
C LEU A 158 3.56 -14.42 14.98
N PRO A 159 3.65 -15.73 14.73
CA PRO A 159 2.48 -16.60 14.70
C PRO A 159 1.66 -16.46 16.00
N GLU A 160 0.35 -16.64 15.91
CA GLU A 160 -0.59 -16.45 17.03
C GLU A 160 -0.16 -17.18 18.32
N ASN A 161 0.24 -18.44 18.21
CA ASN A 161 0.64 -19.27 19.35
C ASN A 161 2.00 -18.88 19.98
N ASN A 162 2.76 -17.99 19.34
CA ASN A 162 4.07 -17.56 19.81
C ASN A 162 4.04 -16.17 20.47
N ARG A 163 2.89 -15.50 20.49
CA ARG A 163 2.73 -14.21 21.17
C ARG A 163 2.56 -14.43 22.67
N SER A 164 3.14 -13.55 23.47
CA SER A 164 3.09 -13.58 24.91
C SER A 164 1.69 -13.23 25.44
N CYS A 165 1.35 -13.74 26.62
CA CYS A 165 0.10 -13.37 27.26
C CYS A 165 0.00 -11.88 27.59
N SER A 166 1.11 -11.26 27.96
CA SER A 166 1.15 -9.81 28.18
C SER A 166 0.80 -9.04 26.91
N TRP A 167 1.24 -9.51 25.74
CA TRP A 167 0.89 -8.91 24.46
C TRP A 167 -0.61 -9.05 24.19
N TYR A 168 -1.19 -10.23 24.40
CA TYR A 168 -2.64 -10.43 24.26
C TYR A 168 -3.45 -9.53 25.20
N THR A 169 -3.01 -9.37 26.45
CA THR A 169 -3.65 -8.44 27.40
C THR A 169 -3.64 -7.00 26.86
N ALA A 170 -2.50 -6.52 26.37
CA ALA A 170 -2.38 -5.19 25.77
C ALA A 170 -3.28 -5.05 24.53
N TRP A 171 -3.25 -6.03 23.63
CA TRP A 171 -4.10 -6.09 22.45
C TRP A 171 -5.60 -6.02 22.79
N TYR A 172 -6.04 -6.80 23.77
CA TYR A 172 -7.42 -6.78 24.24
C TYR A 172 -7.81 -5.47 24.91
N SER A 173 -6.89 -4.80 25.62
CA SER A 173 -7.13 -3.47 26.17
C SER A 173 -7.36 -2.44 25.06
N ILE A 174 -6.48 -2.42 24.05
CA ILE A 174 -6.64 -1.53 22.88
C ILE A 174 -7.97 -1.76 22.18
N ALA A 175 -8.34 -3.02 21.99
CA ALA A 175 -9.58 -3.41 21.32
C ALA A 175 -10.85 -3.01 22.06
N ARG A 176 -10.82 -2.85 23.39
CA ARG A 176 -11.98 -2.41 24.18
C ARG A 176 -12.03 -0.90 24.38
N LYS A 177 -10.91 -0.22 24.12
CA LYS A 177 -10.81 1.23 24.23
C LYS A 177 -11.48 1.89 23.03
N LYS A 178 -12.41 2.81 23.29
CA LYS A 178 -13.11 3.55 22.23
C LYS A 178 -12.11 4.36 21.38
N ASN A 179 -11.99 3.99 20.11
CA ASN A 179 -11.14 4.63 19.10
C ASN A 179 -11.70 4.33 17.70
N ASP A 180 -11.01 4.79 16.65
CA ASP A 180 -11.41 4.61 15.25
C ASP A 180 -10.92 3.29 14.63
N SER A 181 -10.33 2.40 15.44
CA SER A 181 -9.81 1.10 15.02
C SER A 181 -10.95 0.21 14.55
N MET A 182 -10.72 -0.54 13.49
CA MET A 182 -11.60 -1.63 13.09
C MET A 182 -11.67 -2.70 14.19
N LEU A 183 -10.55 -2.94 14.88
CA LEU A 183 -10.50 -3.85 16.04
C LEU A 183 -11.53 -3.49 17.10
N TYR A 184 -11.70 -2.21 17.42
CA TYR A 184 -12.69 -1.76 18.41
C TYR A 184 -14.14 -2.03 17.96
N GLY A 185 -14.41 -1.89 16.66
CA GLY A 185 -15.71 -2.27 16.08
C GLY A 185 -15.96 -3.77 16.23
N ILE A 186 -15.00 -4.60 15.81
CA ILE A 186 -15.10 -6.06 15.84
C ILE A 186 -15.23 -6.59 17.28
N ALA A 187 -14.46 -6.04 18.20
CA ALA A 187 -14.43 -6.43 19.61
C ALA A 187 -15.77 -6.28 20.33
N LYS A 188 -16.70 -5.46 19.80
CA LYS A 188 -18.06 -5.33 20.31
C LYS A 188 -18.97 -6.49 19.91
N GLU A 189 -18.70 -7.10 18.77
CA GLU A 189 -19.57 -8.08 18.11
C GLU A 189 -19.07 -9.51 18.27
N ILE A 190 -17.74 -9.70 18.39
CA ILE A 190 -17.09 -11.00 18.40
C ILE A 190 -16.20 -11.14 19.64
N SER A 191 -16.15 -12.36 20.21
CA SER A 191 -15.17 -12.66 21.25
C SER A 191 -13.76 -12.53 20.69
N MET A 192 -12.94 -11.70 21.33
CA MET A 192 -11.59 -11.38 20.91
C MET A 192 -10.63 -12.57 20.59
N PRO A 193 -10.75 -13.76 21.19
CA PRO A 193 -9.91 -14.91 20.83
C PRO A 193 -10.16 -15.45 19.41
N SER A 194 -11.20 -14.97 18.72
CA SER A 194 -11.59 -15.45 17.39
C SER A 194 -11.21 -14.48 16.26
N ILE A 195 -10.47 -13.40 16.56
CA ILE A 195 -10.10 -12.38 15.57
C ILE A 195 -8.79 -12.79 14.90
N LEU A 196 -8.91 -13.34 13.70
CA LEU A 196 -7.76 -13.59 12.83
C LEU A 196 -7.25 -12.28 12.25
N MET A 197 -5.93 -12.14 12.18
CA MET A 197 -5.30 -10.96 11.60
C MET A 197 -4.17 -11.29 10.64
N LYS A 198 -4.12 -10.54 9.55
CA LYS A 198 -3.05 -10.52 8.57
C LYS A 198 -2.21 -9.27 8.79
N THR A 199 -0.90 -9.45 8.90
CA THR A 199 0.00 -8.35 9.24
C THR A 199 1.01 -8.11 8.11
N SER A 200 1.43 -6.87 7.97
CA SER A 200 2.49 -6.46 7.06
C SER A 200 3.41 -5.48 7.77
N ASN A 201 4.71 -5.79 7.80
CA ASN A 201 5.72 -4.87 8.31
C ASN A 201 5.85 -3.66 7.38
N ILE A 202 5.67 -2.46 7.91
CA ILE A 202 5.78 -1.20 7.16
C ILE A 202 6.99 -0.35 7.59
N GLY A 203 7.89 -0.94 8.38
CA GLY A 203 9.15 -0.36 8.83
C GLY A 203 9.05 0.37 10.17
N HIS A 204 10.20 0.58 10.82
CA HIS A 204 10.29 1.34 12.08
C HIS A 204 9.37 0.85 13.21
N SER A 205 9.22 -0.48 13.35
CA SER A 205 8.32 -1.12 14.32
C SER A 205 6.83 -0.80 14.10
N PHE A 206 6.46 -0.31 12.92
CA PHE A 206 5.07 -0.17 12.52
C PHE A 206 4.62 -1.36 11.67
N TYR A 207 3.35 -1.70 11.84
CA TYR A 207 2.68 -2.81 11.19
C TYR A 207 1.31 -2.38 10.69
N ALA A 208 0.99 -2.73 9.46
CA ALA A 208 -0.37 -2.65 8.94
C ALA A 208 -1.08 -3.96 9.26
N VAL A 209 -2.23 -3.87 9.93
CA VAL A 209 -3.01 -5.01 10.40
C VAL A 209 -4.37 -5.00 9.70
N GLU A 210 -4.70 -6.10 9.05
CA GLU A 210 -5.99 -6.38 8.41
C GLU A 210 -6.64 -7.53 9.17
N TYR A 211 -7.95 -7.50 9.36
CA TYR A 211 -8.66 -8.55 10.10
C TYR A 211 -9.47 -9.42 9.15
N ASP A 212 -9.37 -10.73 9.33
CA ASP A 212 -10.20 -11.69 8.60
C ASP A 212 -11.43 -12.00 9.44
N LEU A 213 -12.60 -11.57 8.95
CA LEU A 213 -13.89 -11.75 9.60
C LEU A 213 -14.67 -12.96 9.08
N PHE A 214 -14.14 -13.67 8.07
CA PHE A 214 -14.94 -14.58 7.25
C PHE A 214 -14.56 -16.05 7.30
N ASP A 215 -13.58 -16.46 8.11
CA ASP A 215 -13.37 -17.89 8.33
C ASP A 215 -14.37 -18.47 9.34
N ARG A 216 -15.64 -18.56 8.92
CA ARG A 216 -16.73 -19.20 9.68
C ARG A 216 -16.55 -20.72 9.82
N ALA A 217 -15.57 -21.32 9.14
CA ALA A 217 -15.31 -22.75 9.17
C ALA A 217 -14.29 -23.16 10.24
N PHE A 218 -13.57 -22.20 10.83
CA PHE A 218 -12.67 -22.48 11.94
C PHE A 218 -13.42 -22.38 13.27
N ASN A 219 -13.83 -23.55 13.77
CA ASN A 219 -13.95 -23.80 15.21
C ASN A 219 -12.55 -23.77 15.87
N TYR A 220 -11.79 -22.69 15.67
CA TYR A 220 -10.57 -22.46 16.42
C TYR A 220 -10.96 -21.72 17.70
N TYR A 221 -11.19 -22.50 18.75
CA TYR A 221 -11.01 -21.99 20.09
C TYR A 221 -9.50 -21.96 20.27
N PRO A 222 -8.84 -20.78 20.41
CA PRO A 222 -7.46 -20.78 20.83
C PRO A 222 -7.40 -21.56 22.13
N ILE A 223 -6.56 -22.59 22.11
CA ILE A 223 -6.27 -23.43 23.26
C ILE A 223 -5.75 -22.49 24.34
N SER A 224 -6.65 -22.14 25.26
CA SER A 224 -6.42 -21.77 26.66
C SER A 224 -4.97 -21.48 27.02
N TYR A 225 -4.47 -20.24 26.98
CA TYR A 225 -3.17 -19.97 27.61
C TYR A 225 -2.98 -18.64 28.33
N CYS A 226 -3.92 -17.71 28.23
CA CYS A 226 -3.86 -16.49 29.03
C CYS A 226 -5.17 -16.40 29.79
N GLY A 227 -5.13 -16.83 31.06
CA GLY A 227 -6.26 -16.69 31.98
C GLY A 227 -6.56 -15.21 32.19
N ILE A 228 -7.30 -14.61 31.26
CA ILE A 228 -7.82 -13.26 31.38
C ILE A 228 -9.04 -13.38 32.26
N LYS A 229 -8.82 -13.13 33.55
CA LYS A 229 -9.89 -12.85 34.50
C LYS A 229 -10.50 -11.48 34.20
#